data_AF-A0A2N7XUB5-F1
#
_entry.id   AF-A0A2N7XUB5-F1
#
_cell.length_a   1.000
_cell.length_b   1.000
_cell.length_c   1.000
_cell.angle_alpha   90.00
_cell.angle_beta   90.00
_cell.angle_gamma   90.00
#
_symmetry.space_group_name_H-M   'P 1'
#
loop_
_entity.id
_entity.type
_entity.pdbx_description
1 polymer ?
#
loop_
_entity_poly.entity_id
_entity_poly.type
_entity_poly.pdbx_seq_one_letter_code
_entity_poly.pdbx_strand_id
1 'polypeptide(L)'
;MTPLRAGILSALVTLVADQASKFWLLKGFDLARKGVVKVTPFFDLVLAWNIGISFGWLQNDGQAAQFALMAVKILAVIALAIWMARSQT
;
A
#
# COMPACT_ATOMS: atom_id res chain seq x y z
N MET A 1 7.78 20.64 14.34
CA MET A 1 6.59 19.77 14.50
C MET A 1 7.01 18.57 15.32
N THR A 2 6.17 18.01 16.20
CA THR A 2 6.54 16.75 16.89
C THR A 2 6.68 15.62 15.85
N PRO A 3 7.59 14.65 16.04
CA PRO A 3 7.77 13.52 15.12
C PRO A 3 6.45 12.81 14.79
N LEU A 4 5.59 12.64 15.79
CA LEU A 4 4.26 12.06 15.63
C LEU A 4 3.34 12.86 14.68
N ARG A 5 3.32 14.20 14.78
CA ARG A 5 2.48 15.05 13.91
C ARG A 5 2.94 14.98 12.46
N ALA A 6 4.26 15.04 12.24
CA ALA A 6 4.83 14.90 10.89
C ALA A 6 4.55 13.50 10.32
N GLY A 7 4.71 12.45 11.13
CA GLY A 7 4.42 11.08 10.72
C GLY A 7 2.95 10.84 10.35
N ILE A 8 2.00 11.35 11.16
CA ILE A 8 0.57 11.27 10.85
C ILE A 8 0.24 12.02 9.55
N LEU A 9 0.78 13.22 9.37
CA LEU A 9 0.57 13.99 8.13
C LEU A 9 1.10 13.22 6.91
N SER A 10 2.32 12.69 6.98
CA SER A 10 2.90 11.87 5.92
C SER A 10 2.06 10.62 5.64
N ALA A 11 1.54 9.95 6.67
CA ALA A 11 0.67 8.78 6.52
C ALA A 11 -0.63 9.13 5.79
N LEU A 12 -1.28 10.24 6.17
CA LEU A 12 -2.51 10.70 5.52
C LEU A 12 -2.29 11.09 4.06
N VAL A 13 -1.25 11.88 3.77
CA VAL A 13 -0.91 12.26 2.39
C VAL A 13 -0.61 11.03 1.54
N THR A 14 0.16 10.08 2.07
CA THR A 14 0.49 8.84 1.38
C THR A 14 -0.76 8.00 1.12
N LEU A 15 -1.66 7.87 2.10
CA LEU A 15 -2.91 7.14 1.94
C LEU A 15 -3.78 7.74 0.83
N VAL A 16 -3.93 9.07 0.82
CA VAL A 16 -4.71 9.77 -0.22
C VAL A 16 -4.08 9.56 -1.60
N ALA A 17 -2.76 9.71 -1.73
CA ALA A 17 -2.05 9.51 -2.98
C ALA A 17 -2.15 8.06 -3.49
N ASP A 18 -2.02 7.08 -2.60
CA ASP A 18 -2.14 5.65 -2.90
C ASP A 18 -3.55 5.30 -3.40
N GLN A 19 -4.59 5.71 -2.68
CA GLN A 19 -5.97 5.40 -3.05
C GLN A 19 -6.40 6.15 -4.31
N ALA A 20 -6.05 7.43 -4.45
CA ALA A 20 -6.36 8.22 -5.64
C ALA A 20 -5.67 7.65 -6.89
N SER A 21 -4.40 7.26 -6.80
CA SER A 21 -3.67 6.66 -7.93
C SER A 21 -4.26 5.30 -8.34
N LYS A 22 -4.58 4.41 -7.39
CA LYS A 22 -5.26 3.13 -7.66
C LYS A 22 -6.64 3.35 -8.27
N PHE A 23 -7.44 4.25 -7.72
CA PHE A 23 -8.77 4.56 -8.23
C PHE A 23 -8.68 5.09 -9.67
N TRP A 24 -7.80 6.06 -9.92
CA TRP A 24 -7.59 6.60 -11.26
C TRP A 24 -7.14 5.51 -12.25
N LEU A 25 -6.14 4.70 -11.90
CA LEU A 25 -5.63 3.65 -12.79
C LEU A 25 -6.68 2.56 -13.09
N LEU A 26 -7.47 2.18 -12.09
CA LEU A 26 -8.48 1.11 -12.22
C LEU A 26 -9.77 1.57 -12.89
N LYS A 27 -10.22 2.80 -12.64
CA LYS A 27 -11.55 3.28 -13.06
C LYS A 27 -11.49 4.36 -14.12
N GLY A 28 -10.55 5.30 -14.04
CA GLY A 28 -10.41 6.39 -15.00
C GLY A 28 -9.58 6.00 -16.22
N PHE A 29 -8.42 5.38 -16.00
CA PHE A 29 -7.49 4.99 -17.06
C PHE A 29 -7.78 3.59 -17.63
N ASP A 30 -8.55 2.77 -16.90
CA ASP A 30 -8.93 1.39 -17.25
C ASP A 30 -7.70 0.51 -17.58
N LEU A 31 -6.69 0.56 -16.71
CA LEU A 31 -5.43 -0.15 -16.89
C LEU A 31 -5.65 -1.67 -17.07
N ALA A 32 -6.68 -2.22 -16.43
CA ALA A 32 -7.03 -3.63 -16.52
C ALA A 32 -7.28 -4.10 -17.97
N ARG A 33 -7.87 -3.24 -18.82
CA ARG A 33 -8.11 -3.57 -20.24
C ARG A 33 -6.92 -3.30 -21.14
N LYS A 34 -6.04 -2.39 -20.75
CA LYS A 34 -4.86 -2.00 -21.54
C LYS A 34 -3.69 -2.97 -21.41
N GLY A 35 -3.65 -3.76 -20.33
CA GLY A 35 -2.52 -4.66 -20.07
C GLY A 35 -1.25 -3.88 -19.74
N VAL A 36 -0.18 -4.08 -20.51
CA VAL A 36 1.11 -3.41 -20.32
C VAL A 36 1.11 -2.07 -21.05
N VAL A 37 1.26 -0.97 -20.31
CA VAL A 37 1.38 0.38 -20.87
C VAL A 37 2.81 0.87 -20.71
N LYS A 38 3.54 0.96 -21.84
CA LYS A 38 4.89 1.52 -21.90
C LYS A 38 4.81 3.03 -21.66
N VAL A 39 5.46 3.55 -20.62
CA VAL A 39 5.50 4.99 -20.32
C VAL A 39 6.84 5.59 -20.74
N THR A 40 7.93 4.91 -20.42
CA THR A 40 9.30 5.24 -20.86
C THR A 40 10.04 3.96 -21.26
N PRO A 41 11.26 4.03 -21.83
CA PRO A 41 12.01 2.83 -22.20
C PRO A 41 12.35 1.87 -21.04
N PHE A 42 12.23 2.33 -19.79
CA PHE A 42 12.54 1.55 -18.58
C PHE A 42 11.37 1.49 -17.58
N PHE A 43 10.21 2.07 -17.91
CA PHE A 43 9.07 2.15 -17.00
C PHE A 43 7.76 1.79 -17.70
N ASP A 44 7.11 0.76 -17.15
CA ASP A 44 5.82 0.26 -17.60
C ASP A 44 4.79 0.37 -16.47
N LEU A 45 3.56 0.66 -16.84
CA LEU A 45 2.40 0.45 -15.98
C LEU A 45 1.79 -0.90 -16.29
N VAL A 46 1.73 -1.77 -15.28
CA VAL A 46 1.16 -3.10 -15.37
C VAL A 46 0.26 -3.33 -14.16
N LEU A 47 -0.95 -3.82 -14.39
CA LEU A 47 -1.84 -4.22 -13.31
C LEU A 47 -1.39 -5.59 -12.78
N ALA A 48 -0.96 -5.62 -11.52
CA ALA A 48 -0.64 -6.84 -10.80
C ALA A 48 -1.51 -6.97 -9.53
N TRP A 49 -2.26 -8.05 -9.41
CA TRP A 49 -3.06 -8.35 -8.23
C TRP A 49 -2.22 -9.13 -7.21
N ASN A 50 -1.64 -8.44 -6.23
CA ASN A 50 -0.95 -9.10 -5.14
C ASN A 50 -1.91 -9.42 -3.99
N ILE A 51 -2.43 -10.65 -3.99
CA ILE A 51 -3.30 -11.16 -2.92
C ILE A 51 -2.54 -11.64 -1.67
N GLY A 52 -1.20 -11.77 -1.74
CA GLY A 52 -0.35 -12.22 -0.65
C GLY A 52 0.60 -11.12 -0.16
N ILE A 53 1.85 -11.51 0.09
CA ILE A 53 2.96 -10.57 0.39
C ILE A 53 4.02 -10.60 -0.72
N SER A 54 5.14 -9.89 -0.53
CA SER A 54 6.25 -9.85 -1.50
C SER A 54 6.71 -11.25 -1.92
N PHE A 55 7.17 -11.38 -3.16
CA PHE A 55 7.62 -12.65 -3.77
C PHE A 55 6.54 -13.74 -3.89
N GLY A 56 5.26 -13.38 -3.80
CA GLY A 56 4.16 -14.34 -3.91
C GLY A 56 4.01 -15.26 -2.70
N TRP A 57 4.61 -14.90 -1.56
CA TRP A 57 4.41 -15.64 -0.33
C TRP A 57 2.99 -15.48 0.20
N LEU A 58 2.46 -16.56 0.81
CA LEU A 58 1.14 -16.60 1.43
C LEU A 58 0.00 -16.19 0.46
N GLN A 59 0.13 -16.52 -0.83
CA GLN A 59 -0.95 -16.33 -1.80
C GLN A 59 -2.09 -17.30 -1.51
N ASN A 60 -3.14 -16.79 -0.86
CA ASN A 60 -4.33 -17.53 -0.51
C ASN A 60 -5.52 -16.58 -0.53
N ASP A 61 -6.51 -16.89 -1.36
CA ASP A 61 -7.76 -16.14 -1.52
C ASP A 61 -8.78 -16.44 -0.41
N GLY A 62 -8.50 -17.41 0.45
CA GLY A 62 -9.25 -17.71 1.66
C GLY A 62 -9.33 -16.52 2.60
N GLN A 63 -10.55 -16.21 3.03
CA GLN A 63 -10.85 -15.06 3.88
C GLN A 63 -10.04 -15.05 5.18
N ALA A 64 -9.80 -16.22 5.78
CA ALA A 64 -8.99 -16.37 6.97
C ALA A 64 -7.53 -15.94 6.76
N ALA A 65 -6.91 -16.30 5.63
CA ALA A 65 -5.54 -15.91 5.30
C ALA A 65 -5.44 -14.39 5.06
N GLN A 66 -6.43 -13.82 4.37
CA GLN A 66 -6.52 -12.36 4.16
C GLN A 66 -6.66 -11.60 5.48
N PHE A 67 -7.50 -12.08 6.40
CA PHE A 67 -7.63 -11.50 7.73
C PHE A 67 -6.36 -11.62 8.56
N ALA A 68 -5.64 -12.76 8.47
CA ALA A 68 -4.37 -12.92 9.15
C ALA A 68 -3.32 -11.91 8.65
N LEU A 69 -3.18 -11.73 7.33
CA LEU A 69 -2.29 -10.74 6.75
C LEU A 69 -2.69 -9.31 7.13
N MET A 70 -3.99 -9.00 7.18
CA MET A 70 -4.49 -7.72 7.63
C MET A 70 -4.16 -7.46 9.10
N ALA A 71 -4.33 -8.47 9.98
CA ALA A 71 -3.98 -8.37 11.39
C ALA A 71 -2.49 -8.07 11.58
N VAL A 72 -1.60 -8.74 10.84
CA VAL A 72 -0.16 -8.46 10.87
C VAL A 72 0.15 -7.01 10.48
N LYS A 73 -0.50 -6.48 9.44
CA LYS A 73 -0.34 -5.07 9.02
C LYS A 73 -0.79 -4.11 10.11
N ILE A 74 -1.94 -4.37 10.75
CA ILE A 74 -2.46 -3.55 11.85
C ILE A 74 -1.47 -3.53 13.03
N LEU A 75 -0.99 -4.70 13.45
CA LEU A 75 -0.04 -4.83 14.56
C LEU A 75 1.27 -4.08 14.25
N ALA A 76 1.79 -4.19 13.03
CA ALA A 76 2.97 -3.47 12.60
C ALA A 76 2.77 -1.95 12.65
N VAL A 77 1.63 -1.43 12.15
CA VAL A 77 1.32 0.00 12.20
C VAL A 77 1.22 0.51 13.65
N ILE A 78 0.56 -0.23 14.55
CA ILE A 78 0.46 0.14 15.97
C ILE A 78 1.85 0.18 16.61
N ALA A 79 2.68 -0.86 16.41
CA ALA A 79 4.03 -0.91 16.96
C ALA A 79 4.89 0.26 16.49
N LEU A 80 4.84 0.60 15.20
CA LEU A 80 5.56 1.73 14.63
C LEU A 80 5.02 3.08 15.14
N ALA A 81 3.71 3.22 15.31
CA ALA A 81 3.10 4.43 15.88
C ALA A 81 3.52 4.65 17.33
N ILE A 82 3.53 3.58 18.15
CA ILE A 82 4.04 3.63 19.54
C ILE A 82 5.52 4.00 19.55
N TRP A 83 6.33 3.38 18.69
CA TRP A 83 7.76 3.67 18.61
C TRP A 83 8.01 5.13 18.25
N MET A 84 7.34 5.65 17.23
CA MET A 84 7.43 7.06 16.82
C MET A 84 6.93 8.04 17.90
N ALA A 85 5.90 7.67 18.67
CA ALA A 85 5.44 8.48 19.79
C ALA A 85 6.45 8.54 20.95
N ARG A 86 7.28 7.49 21.10
CA ARG A 86 8.29 7.37 22.16
C ARG A 86 9.69 7.81 21.74
N SER A 87 9.96 7.92 20.45
CA SER A 87 11.26 8.36 19.94
C SER A 87 11.50 9.81 20.34
N GLN A 88 12.58 10.04 21.08
CA GLN A 88 13.09 11.38 21.33
C GLN A 88 14.17 11.65 20.27
N THR A 89 13.86 12.53 19.32
CA THR A 89 14.85 13.15 18.41
C THR A 89 15.52 14.32 19.09
#